data_AF-A0A378P8U5-F1
#
_entry.id   AF-A0A378P8U5-F1
#
_cell.length_a   1.000
_cell.length_b   1.000
_cell.length_c   1.000
_cell.angle_alpha   90.00
_cell.angle_beta   90.00
_cell.angle_gamma   90.00
#
_symmetry.space_group_name_H-M   'P 1'
#
loop_
_entity.id
_entity.type
_entity.pdbx_description
1 polymer ?
#
loop_
_entity_poly.entity_id
_entity_poly.type
_entity_poly.pdbx_seq_one_letter_code
_entity_poly.pdbx_strand_id
1 'polypeptide(L)'
;MDEHNLKRGEEAISKEQKPSLTEVFSQSYPLWNDLFHYQIDYWQRSVLFFDTLRQRANDMMEHEQQGMPPPLRFRYELVLDGRTLEPKTNYALLKILEIDDVCFEKCFDPNKPPVIIVDPRAGHGPGIGGMKRDSEIGIALHRGHAVYFVMFYPQPIPHQTLADVLATMKQFVAQVKTWHQDQPPILYGNCQAGWMLALLASDCAGLVGPLVMNGSPISYWSSGEEEVNPMQLLGGLLGGVWLTRFITDLNDGILDGAWLVQNFELLNPTTAIWDKYHHLFDAVDTERERFLDFEHWWNGFYHFSTEEITATVENLFIGNKLERGEIAIHHDCVYDLKRIHNPIVIFASQGDEITPPYQALHWLRRIYPTTNDLKKAKQRIIYLLHPTIGHLGIFVSAKVVRFEHRAILEHCAAIETLPPGLYEMIITNPTGNPDCSKEQYEVYFKERDLAELCSSNPIEPFERVRKLSEANDTYYRALCQPWIQAISNPLLTFWLEKTHPMRLSRYVFSEKINPTMRLILLLAKAVEANRQRLEGTNLFKNNEQLFCEMIRSSLEAVRNERNNLMKHLFESLFGGDNKDKG
;
A
#
# COMPACT_ATOMS: atom_id res chain seq x y z
N MET A 1 91.08 -5.87 -34.14
CA MET A 1 90.11 -5.32 -33.19
C MET A 1 88.86 -4.88 -33.92
N ASP A 2 87.76 -5.60 -33.89
CA ASP A 2 87.50 -6.99 -34.24
C ASP A 2 86.00 -7.04 -34.54
N GLU A 3 85.65 -7.65 -35.68
CA GLU A 3 84.28 -7.87 -36.14
C GLU A 3 83.57 -8.85 -35.21
N HIS A 4 82.88 -8.37 -34.17
CA HIS A 4 82.03 -9.27 -33.39
C HIS A 4 80.80 -8.70 -32.68
N ASN A 5 80.31 -7.52 -33.06
CA ASN A 5 79.08 -6.97 -32.46
C ASN A 5 78.00 -6.53 -33.46
N LEU A 6 78.02 -7.07 -34.68
CA LEU A 6 76.99 -6.89 -35.71
C LEU A 6 76.14 -8.15 -35.91
N LYS A 7 75.71 -8.80 -34.82
CA LYS A 7 74.67 -9.86 -34.83
C LYS A 7 73.99 -9.94 -33.45
N ARG A 8 73.19 -8.94 -33.10
CA ARG A 8 72.18 -9.01 -32.01
C ARG A 8 71.33 -7.74 -32.04
N GLY A 9 70.50 -7.62 -33.08
CA GLY A 9 69.62 -6.46 -33.26
C GLY A 9 68.54 -6.67 -34.32
N GLU A 10 68.16 -7.92 -34.62
CA GLU A 10 67.13 -8.24 -35.62
C GLU A 10 66.29 -9.48 -35.24
N GLU A 11 66.03 -9.73 -33.95
CA GLU A 11 65.05 -10.77 -33.55
C GLU A 11 64.30 -10.35 -32.29
N ALA A 12 63.33 -9.44 -32.44
CA ALA A 12 62.17 -9.30 -31.54
C ALA A 12 61.15 -8.30 -32.11
N ILE A 13 60.70 -8.51 -33.35
CA ILE A 13 59.37 -8.05 -33.74
C ILE A 13 58.49 -9.30 -33.66
N SER A 14 57.77 -9.46 -32.55
CA SER A 14 56.73 -10.49 -32.48
C SER A 14 55.73 -10.20 -33.58
N LYS A 15 55.66 -11.08 -34.58
CA LYS A 15 54.51 -11.16 -35.47
C LYS A 15 53.30 -11.40 -34.57
N GLU A 16 52.40 -10.43 -34.45
CA GLU A 16 51.04 -10.69 -34.02
C GLU A 16 50.49 -11.82 -34.89
N GLN A 17 50.39 -13.01 -34.33
CA GLN A 17 49.70 -14.13 -34.96
C GLN A 17 48.23 -13.73 -35.08
N LYS A 18 47.78 -13.42 -36.30
CA LYS A 18 46.36 -13.37 -36.61
C LYS A 18 45.77 -14.74 -36.26
N PRO A 19 44.69 -14.81 -35.47
CA PRO A 19 44.10 -16.09 -35.07
C PRO A 19 43.70 -16.87 -36.32
N SER A 20 43.91 -18.19 -36.30
CA SER A 20 43.54 -19.04 -37.42
C SER A 20 42.01 -19.03 -37.61
N LEU A 21 41.51 -19.15 -38.85
CA LEU A 21 40.07 -19.22 -39.13
C LEU A 21 39.37 -20.28 -38.25
N THR A 22 40.04 -21.41 -37.99
CA THR A 22 39.57 -22.48 -37.10
C THR A 22 39.42 -22.05 -35.64
N GLU A 23 40.32 -21.23 -35.10
CA GLU A 23 40.20 -20.70 -33.74
C GLU A 23 39.05 -19.68 -33.64
N VAL A 24 38.91 -18.80 -34.64
CA VAL A 24 37.79 -17.86 -34.75
C VAL A 24 36.46 -18.60 -34.85
N PHE A 25 36.35 -19.65 -35.67
CA PHE A 25 35.16 -20.49 -35.78
C PHE A 25 34.87 -21.28 -34.49
N SER A 26 35.90 -21.76 -33.79
CA SER A 26 35.74 -22.51 -32.53
C SER A 26 35.26 -21.65 -31.35
N GLN A 27 35.66 -20.37 -31.30
CA GLN A 27 35.21 -19.42 -30.28
C GLN A 27 33.86 -18.79 -30.63
N SER A 28 33.52 -18.69 -31.92
CA SER A 28 32.24 -18.10 -32.36
C SER A 28 31.08 -19.08 -32.36
N TYR A 29 31.29 -20.40 -32.49
CA TYR A 29 30.20 -21.39 -32.45
C TYR A 29 29.42 -21.39 -31.12
N PRO A 30 30.07 -21.41 -29.92
CA PRO A 30 29.36 -21.29 -28.65
C PRO A 30 28.60 -19.96 -28.52
N LEU A 31 29.18 -18.86 -29.03
CA LEU A 31 28.56 -17.54 -28.99
C LEU A 31 27.31 -17.45 -29.86
N TRP A 32 27.34 -17.98 -31.08
CA TRP A 32 26.17 -18.02 -31.97
C TRP A 32 25.08 -18.94 -31.42
N ASN A 33 25.46 -20.07 -30.82
CA ASN A 33 24.53 -20.97 -30.17
C ASN A 33 23.83 -20.29 -28.97
N ASP A 34 24.61 -19.63 -28.11
CA ASP A 34 24.10 -18.86 -26.97
C ASP A 34 23.16 -17.74 -27.43
N LEU A 35 23.51 -17.03 -28.51
CA LEU A 35 22.68 -15.96 -29.07
C LEU A 35 21.35 -16.51 -29.61
N PHE A 36 21.40 -17.62 -30.35
CA PHE A 36 20.21 -18.22 -30.95
C PHE A 36 19.23 -18.71 -29.87
N HIS A 37 19.71 -19.45 -28.87
CA HIS A 37 18.86 -19.90 -27.77
C HIS A 37 18.33 -18.72 -26.94
N TYR A 38 19.14 -17.69 -26.72
CA TYR A 38 18.70 -16.47 -26.06
C TYR A 38 17.59 -15.76 -26.83
N GLN A 39 17.71 -15.62 -28.16
CA GLN A 39 16.68 -14.98 -28.98
C GLN A 39 15.36 -15.75 -28.95
N ILE A 40 15.41 -17.08 -29.00
CA ILE A 40 14.20 -17.92 -28.86
C ILE A 40 13.56 -17.69 -27.50
N ASP A 41 14.34 -17.81 -26.42
CA ASP A 41 13.85 -17.63 -25.05
C ASP A 41 13.27 -16.23 -24.82
N TYR A 42 13.97 -15.18 -25.24
CA TYR A 42 13.51 -13.80 -25.14
C TYR A 42 12.21 -13.56 -25.91
N TRP A 43 12.10 -14.07 -27.13
CA TRP A 43 10.88 -13.97 -27.93
C TRP A 43 9.71 -14.72 -27.27
N GLN A 44 9.95 -15.94 -26.77
CA GLN A 44 8.94 -16.72 -26.06
C GLN A 44 8.48 -16.01 -24.78
N ARG A 45 9.41 -15.51 -23.95
CA ARG A 45 9.09 -14.71 -22.75
C ARG A 45 8.28 -13.46 -23.10
N SER A 46 8.62 -12.78 -24.20
CA SER A 46 7.88 -11.61 -24.67
C SER A 46 6.43 -11.96 -25.01
N VAL A 47 6.20 -13.06 -25.74
CA VAL A 47 4.84 -13.51 -26.08
C VAL A 47 4.03 -13.81 -24.80
N LEU A 48 4.60 -14.56 -23.86
CA LEU A 48 3.93 -14.91 -22.59
C LEU A 48 3.68 -13.69 -21.70
N PHE A 49 4.62 -12.74 -21.68
CA PHE A 49 4.47 -11.47 -20.98
C PHE A 49 3.28 -10.67 -21.53
N PHE A 50 3.22 -10.47 -22.85
CA PHE A 50 2.10 -9.75 -23.49
C PHE A 50 0.77 -10.50 -23.33
N ASP A 51 0.76 -11.84 -23.37
CA ASP A 51 -0.45 -12.62 -23.10
C ASP A 51 -0.91 -12.48 -21.64
N THR A 52 0.00 -12.36 -20.69
CA THR A 52 -0.31 -12.06 -19.29
C THR A 52 -0.91 -10.66 -19.15
N LEU A 53 -0.33 -9.65 -19.81
CA LEU A 53 -0.88 -8.29 -19.83
C LEU A 53 -2.26 -8.21 -20.48
N ARG A 54 -2.51 -9.04 -21.50
CA ARG A 54 -3.81 -9.21 -22.16
C ARG A 54 -4.84 -9.82 -21.20
N GLN A 55 -4.49 -10.89 -20.49
CA GLN A 55 -5.34 -11.50 -19.46
C GLN A 55 -5.72 -10.49 -18.40
N ARG A 56 -4.73 -9.83 -17.78
CA ARG A 56 -4.97 -8.75 -16.82
C ARG A 56 -5.97 -7.71 -17.33
N ALA A 57 -5.84 -7.27 -18.58
CA ALA A 57 -6.75 -6.29 -19.16
C ALA A 57 -8.18 -6.82 -19.32
N ASN A 58 -8.31 -8.08 -19.76
CA ASN A 58 -9.61 -8.74 -19.89
C ASN A 58 -10.25 -9.00 -18.52
N ASP A 59 -9.48 -9.47 -17.54
CA ASP A 59 -9.91 -9.74 -16.17
C ASP A 59 -10.40 -8.45 -15.49
N MET A 60 -9.67 -7.34 -15.67
CA MET A 60 -10.09 -6.01 -15.21
C MET A 60 -11.44 -5.60 -15.81
N MET A 61 -11.62 -5.76 -17.13
CA MET A 61 -12.89 -5.41 -17.79
C MET A 61 -14.05 -6.33 -17.35
N GLU A 62 -13.78 -7.61 -17.11
CA GLU A 62 -14.78 -8.55 -16.61
C GLU A 62 -15.18 -8.21 -15.17
N HIS A 63 -14.21 -7.90 -14.32
CA HIS A 63 -14.45 -7.47 -12.93
C HIS A 63 -15.32 -6.20 -12.87
N GLU A 64 -15.04 -5.22 -13.73
CA GLU A 64 -15.89 -4.03 -13.88
C GLU A 64 -17.32 -4.36 -14.31
N GLN A 65 -17.49 -5.29 -15.26
CA GLN A 65 -18.81 -5.74 -15.73
C GLN A 65 -19.60 -6.46 -14.64
N GLN A 66 -18.92 -7.15 -13.72
CA GLN A 66 -19.52 -7.82 -12.57
C GLN A 66 -19.86 -6.85 -11.42
N GLY A 67 -19.58 -5.54 -11.57
CA GLY A 67 -19.80 -4.54 -10.53
C GLY A 67 -18.69 -4.45 -9.49
N MET A 68 -17.49 -4.97 -9.81
CA MET A 68 -16.28 -4.98 -8.98
C MET A 68 -16.49 -5.61 -7.59
N PRO A 69 -16.93 -6.88 -7.47
CA PRO A 69 -17.01 -7.55 -6.16
C PRO A 69 -15.63 -7.60 -5.46
N PRO A 70 -15.58 -7.62 -4.12
CA PRO A 70 -14.30 -7.70 -3.40
C PRO A 70 -13.60 -9.04 -3.69
N PRO A 71 -12.30 -9.05 -4.04
CA PRO A 71 -11.56 -10.26 -4.41
C PRO A 71 -11.15 -11.11 -3.19
N LEU A 72 -12.14 -11.52 -2.39
CA LEU A 72 -11.93 -12.37 -1.22
C LEU A 72 -11.86 -13.85 -1.65
N ARG A 73 -10.88 -14.60 -1.14
CA ARG A 73 -10.79 -16.07 -1.29
C ARG A 73 -11.77 -16.84 -0.39
N PHE A 74 -12.55 -16.14 0.42
CA PHE A 74 -13.40 -16.69 1.47
C PHE A 74 -14.87 -16.65 1.06
N ARG A 75 -15.66 -17.63 1.51
CA ARG A 75 -17.12 -17.55 1.42
C ARG A 75 -17.63 -16.58 2.48
N TYR A 76 -18.53 -15.71 2.09
CA TYR A 76 -19.09 -14.69 2.96
C TYR A 76 -20.59 -14.50 2.73
N GLU A 77 -21.27 -13.97 3.74
CA GLU A 77 -22.64 -13.47 3.66
C GLU A 77 -22.66 -11.97 3.94
N LEU A 78 -23.45 -11.22 3.17
CA LEU A 78 -23.75 -9.82 3.45
C LEU A 78 -24.73 -9.78 4.64
N VAL A 79 -24.29 -9.20 5.77
CA VAL A 79 -25.11 -9.17 6.99
C VAL A 79 -25.68 -7.78 7.30
N LEU A 80 -25.02 -6.71 6.86
CA LEU A 80 -25.54 -5.34 6.93
C LEU A 80 -25.13 -4.56 5.69
N ASP A 81 -26.07 -3.80 5.13
CA ASP A 81 -25.83 -2.91 4.00
C ASP A 81 -26.05 -1.46 4.42
N GLY A 82 -24.99 -0.65 4.47
CA GLY A 82 -25.04 0.75 4.85
C GLY A 82 -25.93 1.61 3.95
N ARG A 83 -26.27 1.15 2.73
CA ARG A 83 -27.22 1.82 1.84
C ARG A 83 -28.65 1.76 2.36
N THR A 84 -28.92 0.84 3.30
CA THR A 84 -30.22 0.63 3.94
C THR A 84 -30.29 1.19 5.36
N LEU A 85 -29.18 1.72 5.88
CA LEU A 85 -29.08 2.34 7.19
C LEU A 85 -29.24 3.87 7.10
N GLU A 86 -29.40 4.53 8.25
CA GLU A 86 -29.35 5.99 8.36
C GLU A 86 -28.19 6.40 9.28
N PRO A 87 -27.25 7.24 8.83
CA PRO A 87 -27.13 7.78 7.48
C PRO A 87 -26.75 6.70 6.45
N LYS A 88 -27.13 6.91 5.19
CA LYS A 88 -26.81 6.00 4.09
C LYS A 88 -25.35 6.14 3.67
N THR A 89 -24.66 5.02 3.54
CA THR A 89 -23.29 4.99 3.01
C THR A 89 -23.08 3.82 2.06
N ASN A 90 -21.99 3.87 1.28
CA ASN A 90 -21.60 2.79 0.39
C ASN A 90 -20.87 1.65 1.12
N TYR A 91 -20.88 1.61 2.45
CA TYR A 91 -20.22 0.57 3.23
C TYR A 91 -21.16 -0.61 3.50
N ALA A 92 -20.61 -1.81 3.63
CA ALA A 92 -21.34 -3.01 3.95
C ALA A 92 -20.51 -3.93 4.85
N LEU A 93 -21.18 -4.65 5.75
CA LEU A 93 -20.57 -5.63 6.63
C LEU A 93 -20.80 -7.02 6.08
N LEU A 94 -19.71 -7.74 5.85
CA LEU A 94 -19.70 -9.15 5.48
C LEU A 94 -19.35 -9.98 6.70
N LYS A 95 -20.03 -11.11 6.89
CA LYS A 95 -19.59 -12.15 7.82
C LYS A 95 -18.87 -13.22 7.02
N ILE A 96 -17.64 -13.54 7.44
CA ILE A 96 -16.85 -14.58 6.80
C ILE A 96 -17.28 -15.93 7.37
N LEU A 97 -17.57 -16.87 6.48
CA LEU A 97 -18.09 -18.19 6.83
C LEU A 97 -16.98 -19.23 6.87
N GLU A 98 -16.27 -19.43 5.75
CA GLU A 98 -15.26 -20.48 5.61
C GLU A 98 -14.31 -20.21 4.43
N ILE A 99 -13.21 -20.97 4.39
CA ILE A 99 -12.31 -21.09 3.24
C ILE A 99 -12.05 -22.56 2.96
N ASP A 100 -12.45 -23.05 1.78
CA ASP A 100 -12.20 -24.41 1.32
C ASP A 100 -12.41 -25.48 2.42
N ASP A 101 -11.41 -26.33 2.70
CA ASP A 101 -11.44 -27.40 3.71
C ASP A 101 -11.19 -26.92 5.17
N VAL A 102 -11.08 -25.61 5.42
CA VAL A 102 -10.89 -25.08 6.78
C VAL A 102 -12.23 -25.07 7.49
N CYS A 103 -12.40 -26.05 8.36
CA CYS A 103 -13.61 -26.28 9.13
C CYS A 103 -13.78 -25.18 10.19
N PHE A 104 -14.51 -24.10 9.84
CA PHE A 104 -14.95 -23.07 10.79
C PHE A 104 -15.59 -23.69 12.04
N GLU A 105 -16.40 -24.74 11.85
CA GLU A 105 -17.02 -25.50 12.94
C GLU A 105 -16.01 -26.13 13.93
N LYS A 106 -14.79 -26.44 13.49
CA LYS A 106 -13.73 -27.01 14.35
C LYS A 106 -12.85 -25.95 15.02
N CYS A 107 -12.65 -24.81 14.37
CA CYS A 107 -11.75 -23.76 14.87
C CYS A 107 -12.47 -22.70 15.70
N PHE A 108 -13.76 -22.47 15.46
CA PHE A 108 -14.53 -21.40 16.09
C PHE A 108 -14.66 -21.60 17.61
N ASP A 109 -14.33 -20.55 18.37
CA ASP A 109 -14.50 -20.47 19.81
C ASP A 109 -15.48 -19.32 20.14
N PRO A 110 -16.70 -19.62 20.61
CA PRO A 110 -17.70 -18.60 20.91
C PRO A 110 -17.32 -17.68 22.08
N ASN A 111 -16.30 -18.03 22.86
CA ASN A 111 -15.82 -17.19 23.97
C ASN A 111 -14.75 -16.19 23.54
N LYS A 112 -14.29 -16.25 22.28
CA LYS A 112 -13.35 -15.28 21.74
C LYS A 112 -14.07 -14.05 21.20
N PRO A 113 -13.50 -12.85 21.40
CA PRO A 113 -14.09 -11.65 20.85
C PRO A 113 -14.13 -11.72 19.31
N PRO A 114 -15.20 -11.24 18.67
CA PRO A 114 -15.24 -11.15 17.22
C PRO A 114 -14.16 -10.17 16.69
N VAL A 115 -13.73 -10.36 15.45
CA VAL A 115 -12.77 -9.47 14.77
C VAL A 115 -13.48 -8.79 13.61
N ILE A 116 -13.38 -7.47 13.51
CA ILE A 116 -13.85 -6.67 12.38
C ILE A 116 -12.63 -6.14 11.65
N ILE A 117 -12.41 -6.61 10.41
CA ILE A 117 -11.30 -6.19 9.55
C ILE A 117 -11.78 -5.15 8.55
N VAL A 118 -11.02 -4.06 8.42
CA VAL A 118 -11.34 -2.93 7.54
C VAL A 118 -10.12 -2.58 6.71
N ASP A 119 -10.29 -2.69 5.39
CA ASP A 119 -9.27 -2.36 4.42
C ASP A 119 -9.24 -0.87 4.09
N PRO A 120 -8.09 -0.34 3.63
CA PRO A 120 -7.97 1.08 3.33
C PRO A 120 -8.81 1.46 2.12
N ARG A 121 -9.50 2.59 2.22
CA ARG A 121 -10.04 3.29 1.07
C ARG A 121 -8.99 4.26 0.54
N ALA A 122 -8.08 3.74 -0.28
CA ALA A 122 -6.92 4.45 -0.82
C ALA A 122 -6.92 4.52 -2.36
N GLY A 123 -8.11 4.55 -2.97
CA GLY A 123 -8.31 4.53 -4.43
C GLY A 123 -8.58 3.13 -4.98
N HIS A 124 -8.14 2.08 -4.28
CA HIS A 124 -8.45 0.69 -4.57
C HIS A 124 -9.77 0.25 -3.91
N GLY A 125 -10.30 -0.88 -4.39
CA GLY A 125 -11.36 -1.63 -3.72
C GLY A 125 -10.90 -2.35 -2.43
N PRO A 126 -11.86 -2.78 -1.60
CA PRO A 126 -11.57 -3.60 -0.43
C PRO A 126 -11.18 -5.03 -0.87
N GLY A 127 -10.51 -5.79 0.00
CA GLY A 127 -10.23 -7.21 -0.19
C GLY A 127 -8.77 -7.61 0.03
N ILE A 128 -7.88 -6.62 0.25
CA ILE A 128 -6.45 -6.86 0.45
C ILE A 128 -6.19 -7.71 1.71
N GLY A 129 -6.99 -7.53 2.77
CA GLY A 129 -6.94 -8.34 3.99
C GLY A 129 -7.47 -9.78 3.84
N GLY A 130 -7.92 -10.18 2.64
CA GLY A 130 -8.56 -11.48 2.38
C GLY A 130 -8.30 -12.10 1.00
N MET A 131 -7.40 -11.53 0.20
CA MET A 131 -7.12 -11.98 -1.17
C MET A 131 -6.35 -13.31 -1.22
N LYS A 132 -5.73 -13.72 -0.12
CA LYS A 132 -5.00 -14.98 0.03
C LYS A 132 -5.52 -15.76 1.23
N ARG A 133 -5.27 -17.08 1.25
CA ARG A 133 -5.54 -17.91 2.43
C ARG A 133 -4.71 -17.47 3.63
N ASP A 134 -3.42 -17.25 3.42
CA ASP A 134 -2.54 -16.58 4.39
C ASP A 134 -2.81 -15.07 4.34
N SER A 135 -3.88 -14.67 5.01
CA SER A 135 -4.31 -13.27 5.17
C SER A 135 -4.81 -13.02 6.60
N GLU A 136 -5.10 -11.78 6.92
CA GLU A 136 -5.62 -11.37 8.24
C GLU A 136 -6.95 -12.07 8.54
N ILE A 137 -7.86 -12.16 7.55
CA ILE A 137 -9.10 -12.93 7.65
C ILE A 137 -8.78 -14.40 7.94
N GLY A 138 -7.85 -14.99 7.19
CA GLY A 138 -7.47 -16.40 7.34
C GLY A 138 -6.89 -16.73 8.71
N ILE A 139 -6.00 -15.87 9.23
CA ILE A 139 -5.41 -16.04 10.56
C ILE A 139 -6.46 -15.86 11.65
N ALA A 140 -7.32 -14.84 11.58
CA ALA A 140 -8.36 -14.60 12.57
C ALA A 140 -9.35 -15.79 12.65
N LEU A 141 -9.76 -16.34 11.50
CA LEU A 141 -10.59 -17.56 11.45
C LEU A 141 -9.86 -18.77 12.05
N HIS A 142 -8.60 -18.99 11.67
CA HIS A 142 -7.82 -20.11 12.19
C HIS A 142 -7.59 -20.00 13.71
N ARG A 143 -7.53 -18.76 14.25
CA ARG A 143 -7.43 -18.53 15.70
C ARG A 143 -8.79 -18.65 16.41
N GLY A 144 -9.87 -18.95 15.70
CA GLY A 144 -11.17 -19.26 16.28
C GLY A 144 -12.06 -18.05 16.54
N HIS A 145 -11.72 -16.88 16.01
CA HIS A 145 -12.58 -15.71 16.11
C HIS A 145 -13.73 -15.81 15.10
N ALA A 146 -14.90 -15.27 15.45
CA ALA A 146 -15.85 -14.85 14.42
C ALA A 146 -15.27 -13.66 13.66
N VAL A 147 -15.24 -13.74 12.33
CA VAL A 147 -14.62 -12.71 11.49
C VAL A 147 -15.67 -12.00 10.65
N TYR A 148 -15.62 -10.68 10.73
CA TYR A 148 -16.37 -9.79 9.86
C TYR A 148 -15.40 -8.94 9.06
N PHE A 149 -15.81 -8.62 7.84
CA PHE A 149 -15.04 -7.80 6.93
C PHE A 149 -15.90 -6.65 6.44
N VAL A 150 -15.39 -5.43 6.54
CA VAL A 150 -16.08 -4.26 6.03
C VAL A 150 -15.63 -4.02 4.59
N MET A 151 -16.58 -4.17 3.68
CA MET A 151 -16.42 -3.75 2.29
C MET A 151 -17.06 -2.38 2.07
N PHE A 152 -16.77 -1.78 0.92
CA PHE A 152 -17.45 -0.62 0.39
C PHE A 152 -17.70 -0.82 -1.09
N TYR A 153 -18.80 -0.29 -1.62
CA TYR A 153 -19.14 -0.37 -3.04
C TYR A 153 -18.32 0.64 -3.87
N PRO A 154 -18.12 0.40 -5.18
CA PRO A 154 -17.31 1.27 -6.04
C PRO A 154 -17.76 2.72 -6.12
N GLN A 155 -19.06 2.97 -6.02
CA GLN A 155 -19.64 4.30 -6.06
C GLN A 155 -20.06 4.73 -4.64
N PRO A 156 -19.68 5.94 -4.19
CA PRO A 156 -20.15 6.49 -2.93
C PRO A 156 -21.66 6.78 -3.00
N ILE A 157 -22.30 6.88 -1.84
CA ILE A 157 -23.59 7.58 -1.77
C ILE A 157 -23.34 9.08 -2.08
N PRO A 158 -24.17 9.74 -2.91
CA PRO A 158 -24.01 11.17 -3.17
C PRO A 158 -23.93 11.98 -1.88
N HIS A 159 -22.97 12.91 -1.81
CA HIS A 159 -22.69 13.75 -0.64
C HIS A 159 -22.32 13.01 0.65
N GLN A 160 -22.00 11.71 0.58
CA GLN A 160 -21.51 10.94 1.72
C GLN A 160 -20.33 11.66 2.39
N THR A 161 -20.39 11.83 3.70
CA THR A 161 -19.30 12.44 4.47
C THR A 161 -18.53 11.39 5.26
N LEU A 162 -17.34 11.76 5.74
CA LEU A 162 -16.59 10.92 6.68
C LEU A 162 -17.38 10.65 7.98
N ALA A 163 -18.19 11.61 8.43
CA ALA A 163 -19.03 11.45 9.62
C ALA A 163 -20.13 10.39 9.38
N ASP A 164 -20.72 10.35 8.18
CA ASP A 164 -21.72 9.33 7.82
C ASP A 164 -21.11 7.93 7.81
N VAL A 165 -19.89 7.81 7.27
CA VAL A 165 -19.11 6.56 7.28
C VAL A 165 -18.85 6.11 8.71
N LEU A 166 -18.37 6.99 9.59
CA LEU A 166 -18.11 6.66 10.99
C LEU A 166 -19.41 6.29 11.74
N ALA A 167 -20.52 6.96 11.47
CA ALA A 167 -21.83 6.61 12.02
C ALA A 167 -22.31 5.22 11.56
N THR A 168 -22.09 4.87 10.29
CA THR A 168 -22.39 3.53 9.76
C THR A 168 -21.50 2.47 10.43
N MET A 169 -20.20 2.73 10.54
CA MET A 169 -19.26 1.82 11.19
C MET A 169 -19.62 1.58 12.66
N LYS A 170 -20.07 2.61 13.38
CA LYS A 170 -20.57 2.48 14.76
C LYS A 170 -21.76 1.51 14.84
N GLN A 171 -22.68 1.57 13.87
CA GLN A 171 -23.81 0.63 13.79
C GLN A 171 -23.34 -0.80 13.53
N PHE A 172 -22.36 -1.00 12.64
CA PHE A 172 -21.77 -2.32 12.39
C PHE A 172 -21.14 -2.92 13.66
N VAL A 173 -20.33 -2.13 14.37
CA VAL A 173 -19.70 -2.57 15.62
C VAL A 173 -20.75 -2.91 16.68
N ALA A 174 -21.77 -2.07 16.85
CA ALA A 174 -22.85 -2.31 17.81
C ALA A 174 -23.63 -3.59 17.50
N GLN A 175 -23.91 -3.84 16.22
CA GLN A 175 -24.63 -5.03 15.81
C GLN A 175 -23.80 -6.31 15.98
N VAL A 176 -22.50 -6.27 15.63
CA VAL A 176 -21.57 -7.38 15.86
C VAL A 176 -21.46 -7.71 17.34
N LYS A 177 -21.29 -6.70 18.19
CA LYS A 177 -21.28 -6.88 19.65
C LYS A 177 -22.55 -7.55 20.16
N THR A 178 -23.72 -7.13 19.66
CA THR A 178 -25.02 -7.71 20.01
C THR A 178 -25.11 -9.20 19.60
N TRP A 179 -24.61 -9.56 18.42
CA TRP A 179 -24.59 -10.96 17.95
C TRP A 179 -23.64 -11.87 18.74
N HIS A 180 -22.67 -11.30 19.46
CA HIS A 180 -21.60 -12.02 20.16
C HIS A 180 -21.66 -11.84 21.68
N GLN A 181 -22.87 -11.89 22.25
CA GLN A 181 -23.10 -11.86 23.71
C GLN A 181 -22.45 -10.65 24.40
N ASP A 182 -22.54 -9.48 23.77
CA ASP A 182 -21.96 -8.22 24.24
C ASP A 182 -20.42 -8.20 24.35
N GLN A 183 -19.72 -9.16 23.75
CA GLN A 183 -18.26 -9.12 23.63
C GLN A 183 -17.85 -7.99 22.65
N PRO A 184 -17.04 -7.01 23.08
CA PRO A 184 -16.57 -5.95 22.20
C PRO A 184 -15.65 -6.52 21.10
N PRO A 185 -15.88 -6.19 19.81
CA PRO A 185 -15.03 -6.68 18.73
C PRO A 185 -13.63 -6.07 18.76
N ILE A 186 -12.63 -6.87 18.39
CA ILE A 186 -11.31 -6.38 18.00
C ILE A 186 -11.47 -5.64 16.67
N LEU A 187 -11.01 -4.38 16.63
CA LEU A 187 -11.03 -3.56 15.43
C LEU A 187 -9.67 -3.64 14.73
N TYR A 188 -9.64 -4.14 13.49
CA TYR A 188 -8.42 -4.39 12.73
C TYR A 188 -8.39 -3.49 11.49
N GLY A 189 -7.58 -2.43 11.52
CA GLY A 189 -7.53 -1.41 10.48
C GLY A 189 -6.22 -1.39 9.72
N ASN A 190 -6.33 -1.42 8.40
CA ASN A 190 -5.18 -1.35 7.49
C ASN A 190 -5.03 0.04 6.87
N CYS A 191 -3.83 0.61 6.95
CA CYS A 191 -3.48 1.90 6.38
C CYS A 191 -4.51 3.00 6.74
N GLN A 192 -5.24 3.52 5.76
CA GLN A 192 -6.27 4.54 5.94
C GLN A 192 -7.36 4.12 6.96
N ALA A 193 -7.72 2.84 6.99
CA ALA A 193 -8.74 2.36 7.90
C ALA A 193 -8.30 2.42 9.37
N GLY A 194 -7.00 2.34 9.68
CA GLY A 194 -6.54 2.38 11.07
C GLY A 194 -6.81 3.72 11.76
N TRP A 195 -6.56 4.85 11.08
CA TRP A 195 -6.92 6.16 11.66
C TRP A 195 -8.44 6.36 11.71
N MET A 196 -9.19 5.81 10.76
CA MET A 196 -10.65 5.87 10.78
C MET A 196 -11.21 5.08 11.97
N LEU A 197 -10.63 3.92 12.28
CA LEU A 197 -11.00 3.13 13.46
C LEU A 197 -10.51 3.77 14.77
N ALA A 198 -9.41 4.52 14.76
CA ALA A 198 -9.02 5.35 15.90
C ALA A 198 -10.03 6.47 16.19
N LEU A 199 -10.52 7.15 15.14
CA LEU A 199 -11.62 8.11 15.26
C LEU A 199 -12.86 7.45 15.84
N LEU A 200 -13.28 6.30 15.29
CA LEU A 200 -14.42 5.53 15.78
C LEU A 200 -14.24 5.15 17.26
N ALA A 201 -13.09 4.59 17.64
CA ALA A 201 -12.80 4.15 19.01
C ALA A 201 -12.85 5.32 20.01
N SER A 202 -12.43 6.53 19.60
CA SER A 202 -12.48 7.71 20.47
C SER A 202 -13.89 8.22 20.77
N ASP A 203 -14.88 7.87 19.94
CA ASP A 203 -16.30 8.21 20.12
C ASP A 203 -17.12 7.05 20.74
N CYS A 204 -16.50 5.89 20.95
CA CYS A 204 -17.19 4.63 21.21
C CYS A 204 -16.75 3.94 22.51
N ALA A 205 -16.75 4.68 23.62
CA ALA A 205 -16.38 4.14 24.94
C ALA A 205 -17.21 2.88 25.29
N GLY A 206 -16.52 1.76 25.52
CA GLY A 206 -17.14 0.47 25.89
C GLY A 206 -17.82 -0.30 24.75
N LEU A 207 -17.81 0.22 23.53
CA LEU A 207 -18.37 -0.45 22.35
C LEU A 207 -17.33 -1.32 21.63
N VAL A 208 -16.04 -0.94 21.72
CA VAL A 208 -14.93 -1.54 20.97
C VAL A 208 -13.96 -2.27 21.90
N GLY A 209 -13.40 -3.38 21.42
CA GLY A 209 -12.29 -4.09 22.05
C GLY A 209 -10.93 -3.49 21.63
N PRO A 210 -9.84 -4.27 21.64
CA PRO A 210 -8.52 -3.80 21.19
C PRO A 210 -8.57 -3.23 19.76
N LEU A 211 -7.82 -2.15 19.54
CA LEU A 211 -7.66 -1.51 18.23
C LEU A 211 -6.29 -1.89 17.66
N VAL A 212 -6.26 -2.53 16.50
CA VAL A 212 -5.04 -2.85 15.76
C VAL A 212 -4.94 -1.94 14.54
N MET A 213 -3.81 -1.25 14.42
CA MET A 213 -3.51 -0.26 13.38
C MET A 213 -2.25 -0.69 12.63
N ASN A 214 -2.44 -1.21 11.42
CA ASN A 214 -1.34 -1.70 10.59
C ASN A 214 -0.96 -0.63 9.56
N GLY A 215 0.30 -0.22 9.51
CA GLY A 215 0.81 0.79 8.58
C GLY A 215 -0.06 2.05 8.51
N SER A 216 -0.61 2.50 9.64
CA SER A 216 -1.67 3.52 9.68
C SER A 216 -1.13 4.90 10.05
N PRO A 217 -1.28 5.94 9.18
CA PRO A 217 -0.73 7.26 9.45
C PRO A 217 -1.63 8.07 10.40
N ILE A 218 -1.03 8.64 11.45
CA ILE A 218 -1.71 9.58 12.36
C ILE A 218 -1.00 10.94 12.38
N SER A 219 0.34 10.94 12.43
CA SER A 219 1.13 12.16 12.41
C SER A 219 1.60 12.50 11.00
N TYR A 220 0.77 13.20 10.24
CA TYR A 220 1.03 13.48 8.82
C TYR A 220 2.19 14.44 8.58
N TRP A 221 2.53 15.30 9.54
CA TRP A 221 3.66 16.24 9.43
C TRP A 221 4.96 15.72 10.06
N SER A 222 4.92 14.53 10.68
CA SER A 222 6.10 13.97 11.31
C SER A 222 7.05 13.38 10.29
N SER A 223 8.30 13.82 10.36
CA SER A 223 9.44 13.36 9.56
C SER A 223 10.71 13.40 10.42
N GLY A 224 11.66 12.52 10.14
CA GLY A 224 13.02 12.57 10.71
C GLY A 224 13.94 13.46 9.88
N GLU A 225 15.12 13.82 10.41
CA GLU A 225 16.10 14.65 9.67
C GLU A 225 16.55 14.00 8.35
N GLU A 226 16.70 12.67 8.37
CA GLU A 226 17.12 11.85 7.24
C GLU A 226 15.94 11.35 6.38
N GLU A 227 14.70 11.47 6.88
CA GLU A 227 13.53 10.79 6.31
C GLU A 227 12.35 11.76 6.16
N VAL A 228 12.30 12.42 5.00
CA VAL A 228 11.18 13.29 4.60
C VAL A 228 10.34 12.57 3.57
N ASN A 229 9.08 12.29 3.90
CA ASN A 229 8.18 11.58 2.99
C ASN A 229 7.80 12.47 1.79
N PRO A 230 8.13 12.09 0.54
CA PRO A 230 7.84 12.91 -0.64
C PRO A 230 6.34 13.25 -0.82
N MET A 231 5.44 12.38 -0.35
CA MET A 231 3.98 12.64 -0.41
C MET A 231 3.57 13.82 0.46
N GLN A 232 4.19 13.99 1.64
CA GLN A 232 3.94 15.14 2.52
C GLN A 232 4.31 16.45 1.82
N LEU A 233 5.46 16.46 1.14
CA LEU A 233 5.94 17.64 0.41
C LEU A 233 5.07 17.94 -0.80
N LEU A 234 4.67 16.90 -1.54
CA LEU A 234 3.86 17.04 -2.75
C LEU A 234 2.53 17.74 -2.46
N GLY A 235 1.86 17.40 -1.34
CA GLY A 235 0.62 18.06 -0.93
C GLY A 235 0.79 19.58 -0.77
N GLY A 236 1.91 20.03 -0.20
CA GLY A 236 2.23 21.45 -0.09
C GLY A 236 2.62 22.11 -1.40
N LEU A 237 3.43 21.43 -2.21
CA LEU A 237 3.90 21.94 -3.51
C LEU A 237 2.77 22.07 -4.54
N LEU A 238 1.74 21.23 -4.47
CA LEU A 238 0.54 21.32 -5.31
C LEU A 238 -0.48 22.36 -4.82
N GLY A 239 -0.17 23.07 -3.73
CA GLY A 239 -1.02 24.15 -3.20
C GLY A 239 -2.17 23.70 -2.32
N GLY A 240 -2.16 22.43 -1.86
CA GLY A 240 -3.11 21.91 -0.88
C GLY A 240 -4.41 21.34 -1.47
N VAL A 241 -5.52 21.50 -0.73
CA VAL A 241 -6.78 20.78 -0.99
C VAL A 241 -7.56 21.25 -2.24
N TRP A 242 -7.29 22.46 -2.75
CA TRP A 242 -8.03 23.04 -3.88
C TRP A 242 -8.00 22.14 -5.13
N LEU A 243 -6.89 21.44 -5.38
CA LEU A 243 -6.74 20.54 -6.52
C LEU A 243 -7.69 19.36 -6.41
N THR A 244 -7.85 18.80 -5.20
CA THR A 244 -8.82 17.74 -4.90
C THR A 244 -10.25 18.22 -5.19
N ARG A 245 -10.61 19.46 -4.79
CA ARG A 245 -11.91 20.02 -5.15
C ARG A 245 -12.07 20.16 -6.66
N PHE A 246 -11.08 20.76 -7.32
CA PHE A 246 -11.09 20.97 -8.76
C PHE A 246 -11.34 19.69 -9.56
N ILE A 247 -10.60 18.62 -9.28
CA ILE A 247 -10.78 17.36 -10.00
C ILE A 247 -12.13 16.70 -9.69
N THR A 248 -12.66 16.86 -8.48
CA THR A 248 -14.01 16.36 -8.15
C THR A 248 -15.11 17.17 -8.81
N ASP A 249 -15.01 18.50 -8.83
CA ASP A 249 -15.99 19.39 -9.48
C ASP A 249 -16.03 19.15 -10.99
N LEU A 250 -14.86 18.91 -11.61
CA LEU A 250 -14.75 18.54 -13.02
C LEU A 250 -15.37 17.16 -13.33
N ASN A 251 -15.48 16.30 -12.32
CA ASN A 251 -16.00 14.94 -12.41
C ASN A 251 -17.30 14.77 -11.61
N ASP A 252 -18.19 15.76 -11.70
CA ASP A 252 -19.55 15.76 -11.13
C ASP A 252 -19.63 15.37 -9.64
N GLY A 253 -18.74 15.93 -8.82
CA GLY A 253 -18.71 15.71 -7.37
C GLY A 253 -18.07 14.39 -6.93
N ILE A 254 -17.34 13.72 -7.83
CA ILE A 254 -16.76 12.40 -7.60
C ILE A 254 -15.25 12.44 -7.84
N LEU A 255 -14.45 11.97 -6.88
CA LEU A 255 -13.05 11.64 -7.15
C LEU A 255 -12.94 10.23 -7.71
N ASP A 256 -12.28 10.09 -8.85
CA ASP A 256 -11.79 8.82 -9.36
C ASP A 256 -10.54 8.34 -8.60
N GLY A 257 -10.66 7.21 -7.90
CA GLY A 257 -9.56 6.63 -7.11
C GLY A 257 -8.33 6.26 -7.91
N ALA A 258 -8.43 6.16 -9.23
CA ALA A 258 -7.30 5.92 -10.12
C ALA A 258 -6.19 6.99 -9.96
N TRP A 259 -6.54 8.24 -9.60
CA TRP A 259 -5.57 9.29 -9.27
C TRP A 259 -4.74 8.96 -8.02
N LEU A 260 -5.37 8.39 -7.00
CA LEU A 260 -4.67 7.98 -5.78
C LEU A 260 -3.74 6.80 -6.06
N VAL A 261 -4.21 5.79 -6.79
CA VAL A 261 -3.38 4.64 -7.17
C VAL A 261 -2.19 5.07 -8.05
N GLN A 262 -2.40 6.02 -8.96
CA GLN A 262 -1.32 6.59 -9.75
C GLN A 262 -0.26 7.26 -8.87
N ASN A 263 -0.66 7.99 -7.83
CA ASN A 263 0.28 8.59 -6.89
C ASN A 263 1.11 7.52 -6.15
N PHE A 264 0.53 6.36 -5.80
CA PHE A 264 1.28 5.23 -5.25
C PHE A 264 2.32 4.69 -6.24
N GLU A 265 1.95 4.47 -7.51
CA GLU A 265 2.92 4.00 -8.53
C GLU A 265 4.04 5.02 -8.77
N LEU A 266 3.72 6.32 -8.72
CA LEU A 266 4.69 7.40 -8.94
C LEU A 266 5.58 7.68 -7.72
N LEU A 267 5.21 7.26 -6.52
CA LEU A 267 6.07 7.44 -5.34
C LEU A 267 7.40 6.71 -5.55
N ASN A 268 7.30 5.44 -5.95
CA ASN A 268 8.44 4.57 -6.19
C ASN A 268 8.27 3.80 -7.52
N PRO A 269 8.49 4.46 -8.68
CA PRO A 269 8.29 3.84 -9.99
C PRO A 269 9.29 2.71 -10.26
N THR A 270 10.46 2.73 -9.62
CA THR A 270 11.44 1.64 -9.68
C THR A 270 10.81 0.34 -9.17
N THR A 271 10.19 0.36 -7.99
CA THR A 271 9.58 -0.85 -7.42
C THR A 271 8.19 -1.13 -8.02
N ALA A 272 7.32 -0.12 -8.08
CA ALA A 272 5.91 -0.29 -8.44
C ALA A 272 5.68 -0.58 -9.94
N ILE A 273 6.59 -0.13 -10.80
CA ILE A 273 6.50 -0.29 -12.25
C ILE A 273 7.64 -1.20 -12.73
N TRP A 274 8.90 -0.75 -12.64
CA TRP A 274 10.02 -1.48 -13.27
C TRP A 274 10.21 -2.88 -12.69
N ASP A 275 10.43 -3.00 -11.38
CA ASP A 275 10.68 -4.30 -10.73
C ASP A 275 9.50 -5.25 -10.91
N LYS A 276 8.25 -4.76 -10.81
CA LYS A 276 7.03 -5.55 -11.04
C LYS A 276 6.98 -6.17 -12.44
N TYR A 277 7.09 -5.36 -13.50
CA TYR A 277 6.97 -5.85 -14.87
C TYR A 277 8.23 -6.60 -15.33
N HIS A 278 9.41 -6.17 -14.89
CA HIS A 278 10.66 -6.89 -15.17
C HIS A 278 10.64 -8.27 -14.53
N HIS A 279 10.22 -8.40 -13.27
CA HIS A 279 10.13 -9.70 -12.61
C HIS A 279 9.11 -10.62 -13.28
N LEU A 280 7.96 -10.08 -13.71
CA LEU A 280 7.01 -10.84 -14.54
C LEU A 280 7.66 -11.32 -15.85
N PHE A 281 8.41 -10.47 -16.53
CA PHE A 281 9.07 -10.84 -17.79
C PHE A 281 10.17 -11.89 -17.58
N ASP A 282 11.01 -11.71 -16.56
CA ASP A 282 12.14 -12.59 -16.25
C ASP A 282 11.68 -13.97 -15.77
N ALA A 283 10.67 -14.01 -14.89
CA ALA A 283 10.12 -15.22 -14.28
C ALA A 283 8.73 -15.58 -14.82
N VAL A 284 8.43 -15.28 -16.09
CA VAL A 284 7.08 -15.42 -16.67
C VAL A 284 6.48 -16.83 -16.53
N ASP A 285 7.35 -17.85 -16.49
CA ASP A 285 7.00 -19.25 -16.32
C ASP A 285 6.41 -19.58 -14.93
N THR A 286 6.64 -18.75 -13.90
CA THR A 286 6.20 -18.99 -12.51
C THR A 286 5.47 -17.80 -11.90
N GLU A 287 5.69 -16.59 -12.39
CA GLU A 287 5.20 -15.35 -11.78
C GLU A 287 3.81 -14.93 -12.27
N ARG A 288 3.36 -15.48 -13.41
CA ARG A 288 2.10 -15.09 -14.06
C ARG A 288 0.89 -15.12 -13.12
N GLU A 289 0.66 -16.22 -12.42
CA GLU A 289 -0.52 -16.37 -11.55
C GLU A 289 -0.47 -15.39 -10.38
N ARG A 290 0.71 -15.24 -9.75
CA ARG A 290 0.89 -14.27 -8.65
C ARG A 290 0.65 -12.83 -9.11
N PHE A 291 1.12 -12.49 -10.31
CA PHE A 291 0.92 -11.18 -10.91
C PHE A 291 -0.56 -10.92 -11.19
N LEU A 292 -1.27 -11.85 -11.83
CA LEU A 292 -2.69 -11.71 -12.15
C LEU A 292 -3.55 -11.62 -10.89
N ASP A 293 -3.29 -12.45 -9.88
CA ASP A 293 -3.99 -12.41 -8.58
C ASP A 293 -3.85 -11.02 -7.93
N PHE A 294 -2.64 -10.46 -7.91
CA PHE A 294 -2.42 -9.12 -7.36
C PHE A 294 -3.09 -8.02 -8.20
N GLU A 295 -2.98 -8.10 -9.52
CA GLU A 295 -3.55 -7.12 -10.44
C GLU A 295 -5.08 -7.13 -10.45
N HIS A 296 -5.72 -8.24 -10.10
CA HIS A 296 -7.16 -8.32 -9.93
C HIS A 296 -7.65 -7.36 -8.84
N TRP A 297 -6.87 -7.17 -7.77
CA TRP A 297 -7.13 -6.13 -6.75
C TRP A 297 -6.58 -4.75 -7.17
N TRP A 298 -5.32 -4.68 -7.64
CA TRP A 298 -4.63 -3.41 -7.94
C TRP A 298 -5.34 -2.54 -8.98
N ASN A 299 -6.12 -3.17 -9.88
CA ASN A 299 -6.80 -2.48 -10.97
C ASN A 299 -8.27 -2.14 -10.69
N GLY A 300 -8.78 -2.46 -9.49
CA GLY A 300 -10.12 -2.07 -9.06
C GLY A 300 -10.13 -0.66 -8.51
N PHE A 301 -10.47 0.34 -9.35
CA PHE A 301 -10.48 1.76 -8.97
C PHE A 301 -11.84 2.20 -8.42
N TYR A 302 -11.84 2.69 -7.17
CA TYR A 302 -13.04 3.03 -6.41
C TYR A 302 -13.14 4.53 -6.20
N HIS A 303 -14.36 5.03 -6.12
CA HIS A 303 -14.62 6.46 -6.13
C HIS A 303 -14.86 7.01 -4.72
N PHE A 304 -14.76 8.32 -4.56
CA PHE A 304 -15.09 9.06 -3.34
C PHE A 304 -16.04 10.21 -3.68
N SER A 305 -16.91 10.57 -2.74
CA SER A 305 -17.62 11.85 -2.82
C SER A 305 -16.62 12.99 -2.58
N THR A 306 -16.92 14.18 -3.10
CA THR A 306 -16.16 15.40 -2.83
C THR A 306 -15.99 15.63 -1.32
N GLU A 307 -17.06 15.48 -0.55
CA GLU A 307 -17.09 15.77 0.89
C GLU A 307 -16.15 14.84 1.67
N GLU A 308 -16.16 13.54 1.37
CA GLU A 308 -15.30 12.56 2.05
C GLU A 308 -13.82 12.80 1.74
N ILE A 309 -13.45 12.94 0.46
CA ILE A 309 -12.04 13.08 0.09
C ILE A 309 -11.49 14.44 0.50
N THR A 310 -12.26 15.51 0.35
CA THR A 310 -11.78 16.86 0.70
C THR A 310 -11.64 17.00 2.20
N ALA A 311 -12.57 16.46 3.00
CA ALA A 311 -12.41 16.40 4.46
C ALA A 311 -11.17 15.59 4.85
N THR A 312 -10.89 14.49 4.17
CA THR A 312 -9.69 13.66 4.43
C THR A 312 -8.42 14.44 4.13
N VAL A 313 -8.30 15.06 2.96
CA VAL A 313 -7.11 15.84 2.56
C VAL A 313 -6.92 17.08 3.43
N GLU A 314 -7.99 17.83 3.68
CA GLU A 314 -7.96 19.05 4.48
C GLU A 314 -7.62 18.76 5.95
N ASN A 315 -8.28 17.78 6.55
CA ASN A 315 -8.13 17.54 7.98
C ASN A 315 -6.89 16.72 8.33
N LEU A 316 -6.49 15.78 7.46
CA LEU A 316 -5.42 14.84 7.78
C LEU A 316 -4.10 15.25 7.14
N PHE A 317 -4.02 15.14 5.81
CA PHE A 317 -2.77 15.28 5.07
C PHE A 317 -2.21 16.71 5.12
N ILE A 318 -3.07 17.70 4.88
CA ILE A 318 -2.65 19.10 4.84
C ILE A 318 -2.79 19.76 6.20
N GLY A 319 -3.85 19.48 6.96
CA GLY A 319 -4.14 20.16 8.22
C GLY A 319 -3.58 19.49 9.49
N ASN A 320 -3.22 18.21 9.44
CA ASN A 320 -2.77 17.40 10.59
C ASN A 320 -3.66 17.54 11.84
N LYS A 321 -4.96 17.74 11.65
CA LYS A 321 -5.96 18.02 12.69
C LYS A 321 -6.23 16.82 13.59
N LEU A 322 -5.94 15.58 13.13
CA LEU A 322 -6.17 14.37 13.91
C LEU A 322 -5.28 14.31 15.16
N GLU A 323 -3.96 14.43 14.98
CA GLU A 323 -2.98 14.45 16.07
C GLU A 323 -3.23 15.61 17.05
N ARG A 324 -3.78 16.72 16.56
CA ARG A 324 -4.11 17.92 17.34
C ARG A 324 -5.46 17.85 18.06
N GLY A 325 -6.29 16.85 17.75
CA GLY A 325 -7.65 16.75 18.28
C GLY A 325 -8.52 17.92 17.86
N GLU A 326 -8.55 18.22 16.57
CA GLU A 326 -9.30 19.35 15.96
C GLU A 326 -10.33 18.90 14.93
N ILE A 327 -10.49 17.60 14.69
CA ILE A 327 -11.48 17.06 13.75
C ILE A 327 -12.84 17.02 14.43
N ALA A 328 -13.82 17.73 13.89
CA ALA A 328 -15.18 17.72 14.42
C ALA A 328 -15.86 16.36 14.17
N ILE A 329 -16.51 15.82 15.21
CA ILE A 329 -17.39 14.65 15.16
C ILE A 329 -18.79 15.10 14.73
N HIS A 330 -19.36 16.04 15.49
CA HIS A 330 -20.69 16.62 15.36
C HIS A 330 -20.62 18.10 15.81
N HIS A 331 -21.74 18.84 15.74
CA HIS A 331 -21.78 20.23 16.26
C HIS A 331 -21.29 20.25 17.72
N ASP A 332 -20.24 21.02 17.98
CA ASP A 332 -19.55 21.20 19.28
C ASP A 332 -18.78 20.00 19.86
N CYS A 333 -18.60 18.89 19.12
CA CYS A 333 -17.79 17.76 19.58
C CYS A 333 -16.58 17.52 18.66
N VAL A 334 -15.40 17.34 19.25
CA VAL A 334 -14.13 17.13 18.54
C VAL A 334 -13.53 15.79 18.95
N TYR A 335 -12.95 15.09 17.99
CA TYR A 335 -12.24 13.84 18.22
C TYR A 335 -11.02 14.06 19.11
N ASP A 336 -10.88 13.21 20.13
CA ASP A 336 -9.74 13.23 21.05
C ASP A 336 -9.25 11.79 21.27
N LEU A 337 -8.08 11.49 20.72
CA LEU A 337 -7.45 10.18 20.81
C LEU A 337 -7.18 9.74 22.26
N LYS A 338 -7.14 10.67 23.23
CA LYS A 338 -6.99 10.34 24.65
C LYS A 338 -8.23 9.68 25.27
N ARG A 339 -9.38 9.77 24.59
CA ARG A 339 -10.64 9.11 25.01
C ARG A 339 -10.66 7.62 24.69
N ILE A 340 -9.72 7.14 23.87
CA ILE A 340 -9.55 5.72 23.63
C ILE A 340 -9.02 5.10 24.92
N HIS A 341 -9.72 4.08 25.44
CA HIS A 341 -9.36 3.39 26.68
C HIS A 341 -9.07 1.90 26.49
N ASN A 342 -9.52 1.33 25.38
CA ASN A 342 -9.13 0.00 24.92
C ASN A 342 -7.66 0.00 24.47
N PRO A 343 -6.95 -1.13 24.58
CA PRO A 343 -5.57 -1.21 24.13
C PRO A 343 -5.43 -0.90 22.64
N ILE A 344 -4.33 -0.22 22.30
CA ILE A 344 -3.97 0.10 20.92
C ILE A 344 -2.72 -0.70 20.54
N VAL A 345 -2.77 -1.43 19.42
CA VAL A 345 -1.64 -2.13 18.82
C VAL A 345 -1.28 -1.44 17.51
N ILE A 346 -0.03 -1.00 17.36
CA ILE A 346 0.46 -0.28 16.18
C ILE A 346 1.54 -1.13 15.51
N PHE A 347 1.30 -1.56 14.27
CA PHE A 347 2.30 -2.26 13.48
C PHE A 347 2.85 -1.33 12.40
N ALA A 348 4.16 -1.02 12.47
CA ALA A 348 4.86 -0.20 11.48
C ALA A 348 6.12 -0.91 10.96
N SER A 349 6.69 -0.42 9.84
CA SER A 349 7.96 -0.93 9.32
C SER A 349 8.89 0.18 8.87
N GLN A 350 10.19 -0.02 9.09
CA GLN A 350 11.25 0.86 8.55
C GLN A 350 11.35 0.78 7.01
N GLY A 351 10.79 -0.27 6.38
CA GLY A 351 10.69 -0.34 4.93
C GLY A 351 9.47 0.38 4.35
N ASP A 352 8.60 0.94 5.19
CA ASP A 352 7.37 1.59 4.77
C ASP A 352 7.60 3.07 4.38
N GLU A 353 7.70 3.32 3.08
CA GLU A 353 7.83 4.67 2.52
C GLU A 353 6.52 5.49 2.55
N ILE A 354 5.38 4.85 2.85
CA ILE A 354 4.06 5.49 2.93
C ILE A 354 3.80 5.96 4.35
N THR A 355 3.88 5.05 5.31
CA THR A 355 3.66 5.29 6.73
C THR A 355 4.86 4.79 7.54
N PRO A 356 6.00 5.49 7.45
CA PRO A 356 7.18 5.12 8.25
C PRO A 356 6.88 5.23 9.75
N PRO A 357 7.70 4.65 10.64
CA PRO A 357 7.44 4.63 12.08
C PRO A 357 7.22 6.02 12.68
N TYR A 358 7.85 7.06 12.13
CA TYR A 358 7.60 8.45 12.49
C TYR A 358 6.12 8.85 12.33
N GLN A 359 5.48 8.50 11.21
CA GLN A 359 4.06 8.82 10.99
C GLN A 359 3.12 7.96 11.84
N ALA A 360 3.50 6.71 12.11
CA ALA A 360 2.69 5.76 12.86
C ALA A 360 2.73 5.98 14.38
N LEU A 361 3.86 6.45 14.93
CA LEU A 361 4.12 6.48 16.38
C LEU A 361 4.30 7.88 16.97
N HIS A 362 4.67 8.89 16.19
CA HIS A 362 5.05 10.20 16.76
C HIS A 362 3.91 10.89 17.54
N TRP A 363 2.66 10.72 17.11
CA TRP A 363 1.48 11.32 17.73
C TRP A 363 1.38 11.01 19.22
N LEU A 364 1.90 9.85 19.64
CA LEU A 364 1.94 9.45 21.04
C LEU A 364 2.65 10.47 21.92
N ARG A 365 3.80 11.00 21.46
CA ARG A 365 4.53 12.06 22.17
C ARG A 365 3.79 13.39 22.12
N ARG A 366 3.03 13.63 21.04
CA ARG A 366 2.29 14.89 20.87
C ARG A 366 1.11 14.97 21.82
N ILE A 367 0.39 13.86 22.02
CA ILE A 367 -0.78 13.81 22.89
C ILE A 367 -0.40 13.47 24.35
N TYR A 368 0.61 12.64 24.57
CA TYR A 368 1.14 12.31 25.90
C TYR A 368 2.55 12.88 26.06
N PRO A 369 2.74 13.99 26.79
CA PRO A 369 4.05 14.61 26.96
C PRO A 369 5.09 13.68 27.61
N THR A 370 4.64 12.78 28.50
CA THR A 370 5.50 11.80 29.17
C THR A 370 4.83 10.44 29.28
N THR A 371 5.62 9.38 29.49
CA THR A 371 5.12 8.02 29.78
C THR A 371 4.19 8.02 30.99
N ASN A 372 4.46 8.86 31.99
CA ASN A 372 3.59 9.02 33.15
C ASN A 372 2.20 9.59 32.79
N ASP A 373 2.11 10.49 31.81
CA ASP A 373 0.83 11.03 31.36
C ASP A 373 0.01 9.99 30.59
N LEU A 374 0.66 9.15 29.78
CA LEU A 374 0.03 7.97 29.16
C LEU A 374 -0.51 7.01 30.22
N LYS A 375 0.30 6.71 31.26
CA LYS A 375 -0.11 5.86 32.38
C LYS A 375 -1.27 6.44 33.18
N LYS A 376 -1.26 7.75 33.44
CA LYS A 376 -2.38 8.46 34.10
C LYS A 376 -3.65 8.42 33.27
N ALA A 377 -3.54 8.47 31.94
CA ALA A 377 -4.66 8.27 31.03
C ALA A 377 -5.16 6.81 30.98
N LYS A 378 -4.53 5.90 31.74
CA LYS A 378 -4.83 4.46 31.82
C LYS A 378 -4.72 3.74 30.47
N GLN A 379 -3.98 4.33 29.53
CA GLN A 379 -3.85 3.80 28.18
C GLN A 379 -2.76 2.72 28.12
N ARG A 380 -2.97 1.72 27.28
CA ARG A 380 -2.05 0.60 26.98
C ARG A 380 -1.75 0.65 25.49
N ILE A 381 -0.52 0.94 25.13
CA ILE A 381 -0.10 1.04 23.73
C ILE A 381 1.02 0.05 23.49
N ILE A 382 0.83 -0.76 22.47
CA ILE A 382 1.76 -1.79 22.05
C ILE A 382 2.17 -1.43 20.63
N TYR A 383 3.47 -1.44 20.34
CA TYR A 383 3.95 -1.26 18.99
C TYR A 383 4.86 -2.40 18.55
N LEU A 384 4.84 -2.69 17.26
CA LEU A 384 5.66 -3.70 16.59
C LEU A 384 6.37 -3.01 15.41
N LEU A 385 7.68 -3.21 15.31
CA LEU A 385 8.50 -2.66 14.22
C LEU A 385 9.11 -3.78 13.39
N HIS A 386 8.73 -3.86 12.11
CA HIS A 386 9.41 -4.73 11.17
C HIS A 386 10.58 -4.00 10.49
N PRO A 387 11.76 -4.62 10.33
CA PRO A 387 12.97 -3.91 9.90
C PRO A 387 13.00 -3.52 8.42
N THR A 388 12.30 -4.22 7.52
CA THR A 388 12.55 -4.05 6.07
C THR A 388 11.32 -4.18 5.16
N ILE A 389 10.11 -4.41 5.69
CA ILE A 389 8.98 -4.73 4.81
C ILE A 389 8.36 -3.44 4.28
N GLY A 390 8.07 -3.40 2.99
CA GLY A 390 7.33 -2.28 2.39
C GLY A 390 5.87 -2.21 2.86
N HIS A 391 5.24 -1.06 2.64
CA HIS A 391 3.86 -0.77 3.06
C HIS A 391 2.87 -1.90 2.79
N LEU A 392 2.74 -2.32 1.52
CA LEU A 392 1.82 -3.40 1.14
C LEU A 392 2.17 -4.72 1.81
N GLY A 393 3.46 -5.00 1.99
CA GLY A 393 3.94 -6.24 2.58
C GLY A 393 3.54 -6.39 4.05
N ILE A 394 3.20 -5.29 4.75
CA ILE A 394 2.58 -5.35 6.08
C ILE A 394 1.31 -6.19 6.02
N PHE A 395 0.45 -6.01 5.01
CA PHE A 395 -0.88 -6.64 4.92
C PHE A 395 -0.89 -7.92 4.07
N VAL A 396 -0.12 -7.98 2.98
CA VAL A 396 -0.26 -9.04 1.94
C VAL A 396 0.83 -10.10 1.96
N SER A 397 1.89 -9.90 2.74
CA SER A 397 2.99 -10.86 2.80
C SER A 397 2.57 -12.05 3.64
N ALA A 398 2.50 -13.24 3.04
CA ALA A 398 2.20 -14.46 3.78
C ALA A 398 3.18 -14.71 4.93
N LYS A 399 4.45 -14.28 4.79
CA LYS A 399 5.44 -14.36 5.87
C LYS A 399 5.05 -13.48 7.05
N VAL A 400 4.64 -12.23 6.75
CA VAL A 400 4.26 -11.26 7.78
C VAL A 400 2.95 -11.66 8.47
N VAL A 401 1.97 -12.09 7.67
CA VAL A 401 0.68 -12.55 8.18
C VAL A 401 0.84 -13.77 9.11
N ARG A 402 1.65 -14.75 8.72
CA ARG A 402 1.84 -15.98 9.52
C ARG A 402 2.56 -15.75 10.84
N PHE A 403 3.29 -14.63 10.97
CA PHE A 403 4.15 -14.36 12.10
C PHE A 403 3.63 -13.18 12.93
N GLU A 404 3.71 -11.96 12.42
CA GLU A 404 3.32 -10.73 13.10
C GLU A 404 1.81 -10.66 13.39
N HIS A 405 0.96 -10.84 12.37
CA HIS A 405 -0.51 -10.75 12.57
C HIS A 405 -1.03 -11.88 13.46
N ARG A 406 -0.44 -13.07 13.32
CA ARG A 406 -0.72 -14.20 14.20
C ARG A 406 -0.34 -13.89 15.66
N ALA A 407 0.86 -13.35 15.88
CA ALA A 407 1.32 -12.98 17.21
C ALA A 407 0.39 -11.94 17.85
N ILE A 408 -0.01 -10.91 17.11
CA ILE A 408 -0.95 -9.88 17.56
C ILE A 408 -2.27 -10.52 18.03
N LEU A 409 -2.91 -11.32 17.18
CA LEU A 409 -4.22 -11.93 17.48
C LEU A 409 -4.16 -12.97 18.62
N GLU A 410 -3.09 -13.77 18.69
CA GLU A 410 -2.92 -14.75 19.76
C GLU A 410 -2.73 -14.10 21.14
N HIS A 411 -2.12 -12.91 21.18
CA HIS A 411 -1.77 -12.24 22.43
C HIS A 411 -2.72 -11.08 22.79
N CYS A 412 -3.85 -10.90 22.10
CA CYS A 412 -4.83 -9.87 22.44
C CYS A 412 -5.28 -9.91 23.91
N ALA A 413 -5.55 -11.11 24.45
CA ALA A 413 -5.95 -11.26 25.86
C ALA A 413 -4.81 -10.87 26.82
N ALA A 414 -3.56 -11.22 26.50
CA ALA A 414 -2.41 -10.82 27.31
C ALA A 414 -2.21 -9.29 27.28
N ILE A 415 -2.35 -8.68 26.09
CA ILE A 415 -2.29 -7.23 25.87
C ILE A 415 -3.29 -6.48 26.75
N GLU A 416 -4.52 -6.98 26.87
CA GLU A 416 -5.56 -6.36 27.71
C GLU A 416 -5.21 -6.35 29.20
N THR A 417 -4.43 -7.34 29.67
CA THR A 417 -4.01 -7.47 31.07
C THR A 417 -2.77 -6.66 31.45
N LEU A 418 -2.06 -6.11 30.46
CA LEU A 418 -0.88 -5.28 30.73
C LEU A 418 -1.25 -4.05 31.55
N PRO A 419 -0.38 -3.61 32.48
CA PRO A 419 -0.59 -2.33 33.13
C PRO A 419 -0.55 -1.20 32.08
N PRO A 420 -1.19 -0.04 32.35
CA PRO A 420 -1.05 1.13 31.50
C PRO A 420 0.43 1.46 31.24
N GLY A 421 0.77 1.78 30.00
CA GLY A 421 2.15 1.94 29.57
C GLY A 421 2.33 1.83 28.05
N LEU A 422 3.56 2.12 27.61
CA LEU A 422 4.02 1.88 26.24
C LEU A 422 4.87 0.62 26.23
N TYR A 423 4.58 -0.29 25.30
CA TYR A 423 5.28 -1.57 25.16
C TYR A 423 5.70 -1.81 23.72
N GLU A 424 6.90 -2.33 23.54
CA GLU A 424 7.33 -2.93 22.29
C GLU A 424 7.02 -4.43 22.33
N MET A 425 6.28 -4.91 21.34
CA MET A 425 6.08 -6.33 21.10
C MET A 425 7.31 -6.86 20.36
N ILE A 426 8.06 -7.74 21.01
CA ILE A 426 9.22 -8.39 20.39
C ILE A 426 8.86 -9.84 20.14
N ILE A 427 8.99 -10.26 18.88
CA ILE A 427 8.70 -11.61 18.44
C ILE A 427 10.03 -12.28 18.07
N THR A 428 10.42 -13.31 18.82
CA THR A 428 11.63 -14.10 18.54
C THR A 428 11.23 -15.40 17.89
N ASN A 429 11.84 -15.73 16.74
CA ASN A 429 11.68 -17.03 16.07
C ASN A 429 12.94 -17.89 16.28
N PRO A 430 13.03 -18.68 17.35
CA PRO A 430 14.25 -19.44 17.64
C PRO A 430 14.54 -20.57 16.65
N THR A 431 13.59 -20.99 15.79
CA THR A 431 13.74 -22.21 14.97
C THR A 431 13.78 -21.98 13.45
N GLY A 432 13.28 -20.84 12.94
CA GLY A 432 13.28 -20.52 11.50
C GLY A 432 12.47 -21.50 10.63
N ASN A 433 11.68 -22.39 11.23
CA ASN A 433 10.87 -23.39 10.53
C ASN A 433 9.54 -22.75 10.05
N PRO A 434 9.15 -22.89 8.77
CA PRO A 434 7.92 -22.30 8.22
C PRO A 434 6.60 -23.06 8.56
N ASP A 435 6.64 -24.18 9.29
CA ASP A 435 5.47 -25.01 9.61
C ASP A 435 4.64 -24.47 10.80
N CYS A 436 3.46 -23.91 10.52
CA CYS A 436 2.61 -23.17 11.46
C CYS A 436 1.91 -23.97 12.58
N SER A 437 2.19 -25.26 12.77
CA SER A 437 1.42 -26.17 13.65
C SER A 437 1.80 -26.19 15.14
N LYS A 438 2.88 -25.52 15.59
CA LYS A 438 3.31 -25.46 17.02
C LYS A 438 3.88 -24.09 17.43
N GLU A 439 4.06 -23.89 18.74
CA GLU A 439 4.71 -22.73 19.41
C GLU A 439 6.15 -22.51 18.89
N GLN A 440 6.28 -21.84 17.75
CA GLN A 440 7.56 -21.61 17.05
C GLN A 440 8.15 -20.22 17.28
N TYR A 441 7.48 -19.40 18.09
CA TYR A 441 7.95 -18.08 18.45
C TYR A 441 7.57 -17.74 19.87
N GLU A 442 8.43 -16.95 20.50
CA GLU A 442 8.16 -16.36 21.79
C GLU A 442 7.81 -14.88 21.59
N VAL A 443 6.77 -14.44 22.28
CA VAL A 443 6.38 -13.04 22.34
C VAL A 443 6.64 -12.53 23.73
N TYR A 444 7.31 -11.39 23.84
CA TYR A 444 7.38 -10.66 25.09
C TYR A 444 7.15 -9.17 24.85
N PHE A 445 6.58 -8.53 25.87
CA PHE A 445 6.26 -7.10 25.86
C PHE A 445 7.30 -6.37 26.68
N LYS A 446 8.17 -5.61 26.01
CA LYS A 446 9.18 -4.79 26.67
C LYS A 446 8.61 -3.40 26.92
N GLU A 447 8.52 -2.99 28.18
CA GLU A 447 8.12 -1.62 28.50
C GLU A 447 9.15 -0.61 27.98
N ARG A 448 8.66 0.50 27.41
CA ARG A 448 9.46 1.54 26.76
C ARG A 448 9.07 2.91 27.28
N ASP A 449 10.02 3.85 27.27
CA ASP A 449 9.70 5.25 27.54
C ASP A 449 9.26 5.97 26.25
N LEU A 450 8.26 6.85 26.34
CA LEU A 450 7.83 7.69 25.21
C LEU A 450 8.95 8.59 24.66
N ALA A 451 9.94 8.95 25.48
CA ALA A 451 11.13 9.68 25.04
C ALA A 451 12.04 8.86 24.12
N GLU A 452 11.95 7.52 24.13
CA GLU A 452 12.65 6.65 23.18
C GLU A 452 12.00 6.68 21.78
N LEU A 453 10.74 7.12 21.67
CA LEU A 453 10.10 7.32 20.37
C LEU A 453 10.70 8.54 19.66
N CYS A 454 10.75 8.48 18.34
CA CYS A 454 11.46 9.43 17.50
C CYS A 454 11.06 10.91 17.76
N SER A 455 12.00 11.84 17.65
CA SER A 455 11.72 13.28 17.60
C SER A 455 11.43 13.72 16.17
N SER A 456 10.39 14.53 15.95
CA SER A 456 10.08 15.07 14.62
C SER A 456 10.79 16.38 14.31
N ASN A 457 10.96 16.66 13.03
CA ASN A 457 11.35 17.97 12.50
C ASN A 457 10.36 19.10 12.90
N PRO A 458 10.76 20.38 12.74
CA PRO A 458 9.89 21.53 12.99
C PRO A 458 8.62 21.54 12.11
N ILE A 459 7.49 21.94 12.69
CA ILE A 459 6.16 21.90 12.04
C ILE A 459 5.80 23.22 11.32
N GLU A 460 6.57 24.29 11.53
CA GLU A 460 6.30 25.63 11.01
C GLU A 460 6.18 25.68 9.47
N PRO A 461 7.00 24.96 8.68
CA PRO A 461 6.81 24.90 7.23
C PRO A 461 5.44 24.32 6.85
N PHE A 462 4.98 23.27 7.55
CA PHE A 462 3.68 22.65 7.29
C PHE A 462 2.51 23.53 7.73
N GLU A 463 2.66 24.34 8.78
CA GLU A 463 1.68 25.36 9.14
C GLU A 463 1.53 26.44 8.05
N ARG A 464 2.62 26.83 7.38
CA ARG A 464 2.56 27.75 6.23
C ARG A 464 1.82 27.11 5.06
N VAL A 465 2.11 25.83 4.77
CA VAL A 465 1.39 25.04 3.77
C VAL A 465 -0.11 24.99 4.06
N ARG A 466 -0.50 24.72 5.32
CA ARG A 466 -1.90 24.70 5.73
C ARG A 466 -2.59 26.04 5.45
N LYS A 467 -1.99 27.16 5.87
CA LYS A 467 -2.54 28.51 5.62
C LYS A 467 -2.67 28.82 4.12
N LEU A 468 -1.68 28.45 3.33
CA LEU A 468 -1.73 28.62 1.87
C LEU A 468 -2.85 27.78 1.25
N SER A 469 -2.98 26.51 1.69
CA SER A 469 -4.04 25.61 1.24
C SER A 469 -5.43 26.16 1.55
N GLU A 470 -5.65 26.63 2.77
CA GLU A 470 -6.94 27.22 3.20
C GLU A 470 -7.30 28.46 2.36
N ALA A 471 -6.30 29.31 2.07
CA ALA A 471 -6.47 30.47 1.20
C ALA A 471 -6.79 30.07 -0.25
N ASN A 472 -6.01 29.15 -0.83
CA ASN A 472 -6.22 28.65 -2.19
C ASN A 472 -7.60 28.01 -2.36
N ASP A 473 -8.02 27.19 -1.40
CA ASP A 473 -9.34 26.56 -1.42
C ASP A 473 -10.46 27.61 -1.39
N THR A 474 -10.32 28.62 -0.53
CA THR A 474 -11.27 29.74 -0.44
C THR A 474 -11.38 30.49 -1.76
N TYR A 475 -10.25 30.83 -2.39
CA TYR A 475 -10.24 31.51 -3.68
C TYR A 475 -10.80 30.64 -4.81
N TYR A 476 -10.44 29.36 -4.86
CA TYR A 476 -10.96 28.42 -5.85
C TYR A 476 -12.49 28.34 -5.79
N ARG A 477 -13.04 28.14 -4.59
CA ARG A 477 -14.50 28.05 -4.38
C ARG A 477 -15.22 29.33 -4.76
N ALA A 478 -14.66 30.48 -4.44
CA ALA A 478 -15.28 31.77 -4.73
C ALA A 478 -15.20 32.16 -6.22
N LEU A 479 -14.11 31.84 -6.91
CA LEU A 479 -13.79 32.40 -8.22
C LEU A 479 -13.93 31.39 -9.37
N CYS A 480 -13.64 30.12 -9.14
CA CYS A 480 -13.50 29.10 -10.19
C CYS A 480 -14.58 28.02 -10.12
N GLN A 481 -14.93 27.54 -8.93
CA GLN A 481 -15.82 26.39 -8.74
C GLN A 481 -17.15 26.49 -9.50
N PRO A 482 -17.89 27.62 -9.49
CA PRO A 482 -19.16 27.72 -10.24
C PRO A 482 -19.00 27.49 -11.74
N TRP A 483 -17.88 27.94 -12.33
CA TRP A 483 -17.59 27.77 -13.75
C TRP A 483 -17.19 26.33 -14.08
N ILE A 484 -16.41 25.69 -13.21
CA ILE A 484 -16.01 24.29 -13.39
C ILE A 484 -17.23 23.38 -13.30
N GLN A 485 -18.07 23.57 -12.29
CA GLN A 485 -19.32 22.82 -12.13
C GLN A 485 -20.27 23.06 -13.32
N ALA A 486 -20.31 24.26 -13.90
CA ALA A 486 -21.13 24.55 -15.07
C ALA A 486 -20.67 23.83 -16.36
N ILE A 487 -19.38 23.49 -16.47
CA ILE A 487 -18.81 22.75 -17.61
C ILE A 487 -18.91 21.23 -17.39
N SER A 488 -18.88 20.80 -16.13
CA SER A 488 -19.02 19.40 -15.71
C SER A 488 -20.31 18.78 -16.25
N ASN A 489 -20.22 17.62 -16.88
CA ASN A 489 -21.36 16.90 -17.46
C ASN A 489 -21.05 15.42 -17.69
N PRO A 490 -22.06 14.55 -17.86
CA PRO A 490 -21.86 13.09 -17.98
C PRO A 490 -20.94 12.64 -19.13
N LEU A 491 -20.86 13.41 -20.23
CA LEU A 491 -19.96 13.07 -21.33
C LEU A 491 -18.52 13.34 -20.95
N LEU A 492 -18.25 14.48 -20.29
CA LEU A 492 -16.92 14.81 -19.80
C LEU A 492 -16.45 13.81 -18.75
N THR A 493 -17.30 13.47 -17.76
CA THR A 493 -16.95 12.53 -16.69
C THR A 493 -16.61 11.14 -17.26
N PHE A 494 -17.41 10.66 -18.22
CA PHE A 494 -17.12 9.41 -18.94
C PHE A 494 -15.74 9.42 -19.60
N TRP A 495 -15.38 10.50 -20.31
CA TRP A 495 -14.08 10.59 -20.97
C TRP A 495 -12.93 10.71 -19.97
N LEU A 496 -13.09 11.49 -18.88
CA LEU A 496 -12.08 11.58 -17.81
C LEU A 496 -11.78 10.21 -17.21
N GLU A 497 -12.82 9.45 -16.87
CA GLU A 497 -12.65 8.11 -16.31
C GLU A 497 -11.96 7.16 -17.31
N LYS A 498 -12.46 7.08 -18.55
CA LYS A 498 -11.99 6.10 -19.54
C LYS A 498 -10.63 6.42 -20.13
N THR A 499 -10.24 7.69 -20.16
CA THR A 499 -8.90 8.12 -20.65
C THR A 499 -7.89 8.29 -19.53
N HIS A 500 -8.28 8.08 -18.27
CA HIS A 500 -7.35 8.11 -17.15
C HIS A 500 -6.15 7.19 -17.43
N PRO A 501 -4.88 7.66 -17.28
CA PRO A 501 -3.69 6.90 -17.67
C PRO A 501 -3.62 5.50 -17.06
N MET A 502 -4.12 5.35 -15.82
CA MET A 502 -4.19 4.06 -15.15
C MET A 502 -5.09 3.06 -15.88
N ARG A 503 -6.26 3.46 -16.37
CA ARG A 503 -7.14 2.58 -17.14
C ARG A 503 -6.63 2.34 -18.55
N LEU A 504 -6.24 3.41 -19.24
CA LEU A 504 -5.80 3.34 -20.64
C LEU A 504 -4.58 2.43 -20.83
N SER A 505 -3.59 2.53 -19.94
CA SER A 505 -2.37 1.70 -19.98
C SER A 505 -2.64 0.20 -19.80
N ARG A 506 -3.82 -0.17 -19.30
CA ARG A 506 -4.25 -1.57 -19.08
C ARG A 506 -5.16 -2.02 -20.20
N TYR A 507 -6.21 -1.26 -20.50
CA TYR A 507 -7.18 -1.59 -21.56
C TYR A 507 -6.57 -1.75 -22.95
N VAL A 508 -5.48 -1.04 -23.26
CA VAL A 508 -4.79 -1.16 -24.56
C VAL A 508 -4.31 -2.59 -24.87
N PHE A 509 -4.20 -3.44 -23.85
CA PHE A 509 -3.84 -4.86 -24.00
C PHE A 509 -5.06 -5.79 -24.12
N SER A 510 -6.28 -5.30 -23.96
CA SER A 510 -7.49 -6.11 -24.17
C SER A 510 -7.70 -6.38 -25.67
N GLU A 511 -8.20 -7.57 -26.00
CA GLU A 511 -8.60 -7.93 -27.37
C GLU A 511 -9.81 -7.14 -27.88
N LYS A 512 -10.56 -6.50 -26.98
CA LYS A 512 -11.68 -5.62 -27.33
C LYS A 512 -11.18 -4.27 -27.88
N ILE A 513 -10.06 -3.76 -27.35
CA ILE A 513 -9.48 -2.46 -27.73
C ILE A 513 -8.37 -2.64 -28.77
N ASN A 514 -7.55 -3.68 -28.63
CA ASN A 514 -6.45 -4.01 -29.52
C ASN A 514 -6.62 -5.43 -30.10
N PRO A 515 -7.23 -5.56 -31.30
CA PRO A 515 -7.47 -6.87 -31.93
C PRO A 515 -6.22 -7.70 -32.18
N THR A 516 -5.03 -7.08 -32.26
CA THR A 516 -3.76 -7.82 -32.44
C THR A 516 -3.44 -8.73 -31.26
N MET A 517 -4.01 -8.47 -30.08
CA MET A 517 -3.83 -9.30 -28.89
C MET A 517 -4.44 -10.71 -29.05
N ARG A 518 -5.37 -10.90 -29.99
CA ARG A 518 -5.87 -12.25 -30.34
C ARG A 518 -4.79 -13.11 -30.98
N LEU A 519 -3.88 -12.50 -31.74
CA LEU A 519 -2.72 -13.21 -32.29
C LEU A 519 -1.77 -13.60 -31.17
N ILE A 520 -1.57 -12.73 -30.17
CA ILE A 520 -0.75 -13.04 -28.99
C ILE A 520 -1.31 -14.24 -28.23
N LEU A 521 -2.63 -14.32 -28.01
CA LEU A 521 -3.27 -15.50 -27.40
C LEU A 521 -2.95 -16.80 -28.17
N LEU A 522 -3.04 -16.77 -29.51
CA LEU A 522 -2.74 -17.95 -30.34
C LEU A 522 -1.26 -18.33 -30.27
N LEU A 523 -0.36 -17.34 -30.34
CA LEU A 523 1.08 -17.55 -30.21
C LEU A 523 1.46 -18.06 -28.82
N ALA A 524 0.84 -17.53 -27.75
CA ALA A 524 1.10 -17.93 -26.37
C ALA A 524 0.83 -19.42 -26.17
N LYS A 525 -0.30 -19.94 -26.66
CA LYS A 525 -0.59 -21.38 -26.61
C LYS A 525 0.48 -22.23 -27.32
N ALA A 526 0.95 -21.78 -28.48
CA ALA A 526 2.00 -22.47 -29.22
C ALA A 526 3.36 -22.39 -28.50
N VAL A 527 3.67 -21.24 -27.90
CA VAL A 527 4.89 -21.00 -27.11
C VAL A 527 4.88 -21.83 -25.83
N GLU A 528 3.78 -21.89 -25.08
CA GLU A 528 3.65 -22.73 -23.88
C GLU A 528 3.90 -24.20 -24.20
N ALA A 529 3.33 -24.70 -25.30
CA ALA A 529 3.51 -26.08 -25.74
C ALA A 529 4.95 -26.39 -26.22
N ASN A 530 5.73 -25.39 -26.61
CA ASN A 530 7.07 -25.54 -27.19
C ASN A 530 8.12 -24.68 -26.46
N ARG A 531 7.91 -24.41 -25.17
CA ARG A 531 8.75 -23.52 -24.37
C ARG A 531 10.18 -24.07 -24.31
N GLN A 532 11.14 -23.31 -24.82
CA GLN A 532 12.58 -23.59 -24.76
C GLN A 532 13.23 -22.64 -23.77
N ARG A 533 13.32 -23.09 -22.52
CA ARG A 533 13.96 -22.31 -21.44
C ARG A 533 15.47 -22.36 -21.62
N LEU A 534 16.14 -21.25 -21.32
CA LEU A 534 17.61 -21.25 -21.18
C LEU A 534 17.99 -22.07 -19.94
N GLU A 535 18.77 -23.13 -20.15
CA GLU A 535 19.38 -23.92 -19.07
C GLU A 535 20.85 -23.53 -18.91
N GLY A 536 21.29 -23.29 -17.67
CA GLY A 536 22.67 -22.92 -17.36
C GLY A 536 23.04 -21.46 -17.61
N THR A 537 24.33 -21.16 -17.59
CA THR A 537 24.86 -19.79 -17.74
C THR A 537 24.93 -19.41 -19.23
N ASN A 538 24.10 -18.48 -19.67
CA ASN A 538 24.11 -17.93 -21.03
C ASN A 538 24.64 -16.49 -21.04
N LEU A 539 25.58 -16.17 -21.93
CA LEU A 539 26.23 -14.85 -21.96
C LEU A 539 25.25 -13.69 -22.19
N PHE A 540 24.31 -13.85 -23.14
CA PHE A 540 23.36 -12.80 -23.50
C PHE A 540 22.31 -12.58 -22.43
N LYS A 541 21.90 -13.65 -21.73
CA LYS A 541 21.01 -13.53 -20.57
C LYS A 541 21.67 -12.78 -19.41
N ASN A 542 22.96 -13.01 -19.15
CA ASN A 542 23.70 -12.25 -18.15
C ASN A 542 23.81 -10.76 -18.54
N ASN A 543 24.05 -10.47 -19.82
CA ASN A 543 24.07 -9.10 -20.33
C ASN A 543 22.69 -8.42 -20.24
N GLU A 544 21.60 -9.16 -20.48
CA GLU A 544 20.22 -8.68 -20.24
C GLU A 544 20.06 -8.27 -18.78
N GLN A 545 20.46 -9.12 -17.83
CA GLN A 545 20.36 -8.83 -16.39
C GLN A 545 21.16 -7.58 -16.00
N LEU A 546 22.42 -7.45 -16.45
CA LEU A 546 23.23 -6.26 -16.20
C LEU A 546 22.61 -4.98 -16.78
N PHE A 547 22.03 -5.08 -17.98
CA PHE A 547 21.34 -3.95 -18.61
C PHE A 547 20.06 -3.58 -17.84
N CYS A 548 19.29 -4.56 -17.39
CA CYS A 548 18.11 -4.36 -16.56
C CYS A 548 18.44 -3.75 -15.20
N GLU A 549 19.54 -4.17 -14.57
CA GLU A 549 20.08 -3.55 -13.35
C GLU A 549 20.50 -2.10 -13.60
N MET A 550 21.17 -1.80 -14.72
CA MET A 550 21.53 -0.43 -15.09
C MET A 550 20.30 0.46 -15.26
N ILE A 551 19.23 -0.03 -15.91
CA ILE A 551 17.97 0.72 -16.02
C ILE A 551 17.36 0.95 -14.63
N ARG A 552 17.29 -0.10 -13.80
CA ARG A 552 16.78 -0.02 -12.43
C ARG A 552 17.52 1.05 -11.62
N SER A 553 18.85 1.03 -11.63
CA SER A 553 19.69 2.03 -10.95
C SER A 553 19.51 3.43 -11.52
N SER A 554 19.30 3.57 -12.83
CA SER A 554 19.03 4.87 -13.46
C SER A 554 17.68 5.44 -13.03
N LEU A 555 16.63 4.62 -12.96
CA LEU A 555 15.32 5.02 -12.46
C LEU A 555 15.37 5.42 -10.99
N GLU A 556 16.12 4.67 -10.18
CA GLU A 556 16.35 4.99 -8.78
C GLU A 556 17.11 6.32 -8.61
N ALA A 557 18.13 6.59 -9.42
CA ALA A 557 18.83 7.87 -9.41
C ALA A 557 17.89 9.04 -9.77
N VAL A 558 17.05 8.89 -10.80
CA VAL A 558 16.05 9.90 -11.18
C VAL A 558 15.03 10.13 -10.07
N ARG A 559 14.54 9.06 -9.43
CA ARG A 559 13.63 9.14 -8.27
C ARG A 559 14.26 9.93 -7.12
N ASN A 560 15.50 9.60 -6.78
CA ASN A 560 16.21 10.25 -5.67
C ASN A 560 16.47 11.73 -5.97
N GLU A 561 16.87 12.08 -7.20
CA GLU A 561 17.06 13.46 -7.61
C GLU A 561 15.75 14.27 -7.59
N ARG A 562 14.65 13.68 -8.07
CA ARG A 562 13.31 14.28 -7.97
C ARG A 562 12.94 14.56 -6.50
N ASN A 563 13.13 13.59 -5.62
CA ASN A 563 12.81 13.74 -4.19
C ASN A 563 13.67 14.84 -3.54
N ASN A 564 14.97 14.90 -3.88
CA ASN A 564 15.86 15.97 -3.44
C ASN A 564 15.39 17.34 -3.94
N LEU A 565 15.04 17.46 -5.22
CA LEU A 565 14.51 18.72 -5.79
C LEU A 565 13.23 19.16 -5.07
N MET A 566 12.31 18.22 -4.80
CA MET A 566 11.08 18.51 -4.04
C MET A 566 11.39 19.02 -2.64
N LYS A 567 12.36 18.41 -1.94
CA LYS A 567 12.81 18.85 -0.61
C LYS A 567 13.37 20.28 -0.66
N HIS A 568 14.31 20.56 -1.56
CA HIS A 568 14.91 21.89 -1.71
C HIS A 568 13.87 22.95 -2.08
N LEU A 569 12.95 22.65 -3.00
CA LEU A 569 11.88 23.56 -3.38
C LEU A 569 10.95 23.84 -2.20
N PHE A 570 10.57 22.81 -1.46
CA PHE A 570 9.72 22.93 -0.28
C PHE A 570 10.39 23.79 0.80
N GLU A 571 11.66 23.53 1.10
CA GLU A 571 12.45 24.35 2.05
C GLU A 571 12.60 25.79 1.56
N SER A 572 12.79 26.03 0.26
CA SER A 572 12.89 27.39 -0.27
C SER A 572 11.57 28.17 -0.19
N LEU A 573 10.42 27.49 -0.34
CA LEU A 573 9.11 28.12 -0.34
C LEU A 573 8.54 28.28 1.08
N PHE A 574 8.76 27.28 1.94
CA PHE A 574 8.12 27.17 3.24
C PHE A 574 9.10 27.14 4.41
N GLY A 575 10.39 26.92 4.18
CA GLY A 575 11.44 27.00 5.21
C GLY A 575 11.52 28.40 5.82
N GLY A 576 11.75 28.48 7.13
CA GLY A 576 11.91 29.75 7.84
C GLY A 576 13.09 30.57 7.32
N ASP A 577 13.03 31.90 7.44
CA ASP A 577 14.19 32.76 7.19
C ASP A 577 15.29 32.43 8.20
N ASN A 578 16.26 31.61 7.79
CA ASN A 578 17.51 31.42 8.53
C ASN A 578 18.51 32.57 8.23
N LYS A 579 18.01 33.79 8.00
CA LYS A 579 18.83 34.96 7.63
C LYS A 579 19.13 35.95 8.76
N ASP A 580 18.61 35.76 9.97
CA ASP A 580 18.88 36.66 11.12
C ASP A 580 19.58 35.96 12.29
N LYS A 581 20.66 35.23 12.02
CA LYS A 581 21.70 34.90 13.01
C LYS A 581 23.09 35.00 12.38
N GLY A 582 23.47 36.24 12.03
CA GLY A 582 24.86 36.65 11.78
C GLY A 582 25.38 37.46 12.96
#